data_AF-A0A9D6DZ02-F1
#
_entry.id   AF-A0A9D6DZ02-F1
#
_cell.length_a   1.000
_cell.length_b   1.000
_cell.length_c   1.000
_cell.angle_alpha   90.00
_cell.angle_beta   90.00
_cell.angle_gamma   90.00
#
_symmetry.space_group_name_H-M   'P 1'
#
loop_
_entity.id
_entity.type
_entity.pdbx_description
1 polymer ?
#
loop_
_entity_poly.entity_id
_entity_poly.type
_entity_poly.pdbx_seq_one_letter_code
_entity_poly.pdbx_strand_id
1 'polypeptide(L)'
;MVGRLKQIIATMLLLSFLAAGASYAQSLGRFSQSLRDRANELVQEARNLEYSAWQLVKSATELEYEAWRAPEKQSELLLKATELRSAADTMKAEAQDKLKTAWDLTRQADEMERSLNG
;
A
#
# COMPACT_ATOMS: atom_id res chain seq x y z
N MET A 1 14.51 -27.42 52.91
CA MET A 1 15.24 -26.70 51.82
C MET A 1 14.70 -27.02 50.41
N VAL A 2 14.32 -28.27 50.10
CA VAL A 2 13.87 -28.69 48.75
C VAL A 2 12.62 -27.94 48.23
N GLY A 3 11.66 -27.57 49.10
CA GLY A 3 10.44 -26.87 48.68
C GLY A 3 10.67 -25.45 48.15
N ARG A 4 11.56 -24.67 48.77
CA ARG A 4 11.88 -23.31 48.33
C ARG A 4 12.60 -23.28 46.99
N LEU A 5 13.49 -24.26 46.75
CA LEU A 5 14.24 -24.37 45.49
C LEU A 5 13.31 -24.71 44.32
N LYS A 6 12.36 -25.65 44.51
CA LYS A 6 11.34 -25.98 43.50
C LYS A 6 10.46 -24.77 43.15
N GLN A 7 10.11 -23.98 44.15
CA GLN A 7 9.30 -22.77 43.97
C GLN A 7 10.06 -21.69 43.20
N ILE A 8 11.35 -21.47 43.49
CA ILE A 8 12.20 -20.52 42.76
C ILE A 8 12.32 -20.93 41.28
N ILE A 9 12.60 -22.21 41.00
CA ILE A 9 12.72 -22.71 39.61
C ILE A 9 11.39 -22.55 38.86
N ALA A 10 10.26 -22.87 39.50
CA ALA A 10 8.94 -22.68 38.90
C ALA A 10 8.68 -21.20 38.56
N THR A 11 9.00 -20.27 39.46
CA THR A 11 8.85 -18.83 39.21
C THR A 11 9.76 -18.35 38.08
N MET A 12 11.01 -18.81 38.02
CA MET A 12 11.93 -18.44 36.95
C MET A 12 11.45 -18.93 35.58
N LEU A 13 10.99 -20.17 35.48
CA LEU A 13 10.44 -20.71 34.23
C LEU A 13 9.20 -19.94 33.77
N LEU A 14 8.32 -19.58 34.72
CA LEU A 14 7.10 -18.82 34.43
C LEU A 14 7.43 -17.40 33.95
N LEU A 15 8.41 -16.72 34.57
CA LEU A 15 8.91 -15.42 34.12
C LEU A 15 9.56 -15.49 32.74
N SER A 16 10.37 -16.52 32.46
CA SER A 16 11.00 -16.71 31.15
C SER A 16 9.95 -16.95 30.05
N PHE A 17 8.92 -17.75 30.33
CA PHE A 17 7.82 -18.00 29.40
C PHE A 17 7.01 -16.72 29.13
N LEU A 18 6.69 -15.96 30.17
CA LEU A 18 5.98 -14.69 30.05
C LEU A 18 6.77 -13.66 29.23
N ALA A 19 8.07 -13.55 29.47
CA ALA A 19 8.96 -12.64 28.75
C ALA A 19 9.10 -13.03 27.26
N ALA A 20 9.17 -14.33 26.95
CA ALA A 20 9.18 -14.81 25.58
C ALA A 20 7.87 -14.49 24.84
N GLY A 21 6.72 -14.71 25.50
CA GLY A 21 5.41 -14.36 24.95
C GLY A 21 5.25 -12.87 24.68
N ALA A 22 5.67 -12.01 25.61
CA ALA A 22 5.64 -10.56 25.43
C ALA A 22 6.53 -10.07 24.28
N SER A 23 7.73 -10.65 24.15
CA SER A 23 8.66 -10.31 23.06
C SER A 23 8.09 -10.69 21.69
N TYR A 24 7.44 -11.85 21.60
CA TYR A 24 6.77 -12.31 20.38
C TYR A 24 5.61 -11.40 19.99
N ALA A 25 4.73 -11.06 20.93
CA ALA A 25 3.60 -10.15 20.70
C ALA A 25 4.07 -8.76 20.23
N GLN A 26 5.14 -8.24 20.84
CA GLN A 26 5.71 -6.95 20.43
C GLN A 26 6.31 -7.00 19.02
N SER A 27 6.98 -8.10 18.65
CA SER A 27 7.51 -8.27 17.30
C SER A 27 6.41 -8.32 16.25
N LEU A 28 5.33 -9.06 16.53
CA LEU A 28 4.18 -9.14 15.64
C LEU A 28 3.48 -7.78 15.49
N GLY A 29 3.27 -7.04 16.59
CA GLY A 29 2.66 -5.71 16.54
C GLY A 29 3.48 -4.70 15.73
N ARG A 30 4.82 -4.78 15.79
CA ARG A 30 5.68 -3.95 14.93
C ARG A 30 5.57 -4.36 13.47
N PHE A 31 5.47 -5.65 13.19
CA PHE A 31 5.33 -6.15 11.83
C PHE A 31 3.98 -5.75 11.22
N SER A 32 2.86 -5.88 11.95
CA SER A 32 1.55 -5.43 11.49
C SER A 32 1.54 -3.92 11.20
N GLN A 33 2.17 -3.12 12.07
CA GLN A 33 2.31 -1.68 11.82
C GLN A 33 3.11 -1.40 10.54
N SER A 34 4.22 -2.11 10.31
CA SER A 34 5.00 -1.96 9.08
C SER A 34 4.20 -2.29 7.82
N LEU A 35 3.30 -3.28 7.87
CA LEU A 35 2.39 -3.59 6.76
C LEU A 35 1.39 -2.44 6.52
N ARG A 36 0.85 -1.84 7.58
CA ARG A 36 -0.06 -0.68 7.49
C ARG A 36 0.65 0.53 6.90
N ASP A 37 1.89 0.80 7.33
CA ASP A 37 2.69 1.91 6.79
C ASP A 37 2.94 1.71 5.29
N ARG A 38 3.32 0.49 4.88
CA ARG A 38 3.51 0.17 3.47
C ARG A 38 2.22 0.26 2.66
N ALA A 39 1.09 -0.13 3.22
CA ALA A 39 -0.22 0.05 2.57
C ALA A 39 -0.53 1.54 2.35
N ASN A 40 -0.28 2.39 3.34
CA ASN A 40 -0.47 3.84 3.23
C ASN A 40 0.42 4.46 2.15
N GLU A 41 1.69 4.05 2.06
CA GLU A 41 2.59 4.48 0.99
C GLU A 41 2.03 4.14 -0.39
N LEU A 42 1.57 2.91 -0.60
CA LEU A 42 0.96 2.47 -1.86
C LEU A 42 -0.30 3.27 -2.21
N VAL A 43 -1.12 3.63 -1.22
CA VAL A 43 -2.28 4.51 -1.43
C VAL A 43 -1.86 5.90 -1.90
N GLN A 44 -0.78 6.46 -1.35
CA GLN A 44 -0.26 7.76 -1.81
C GLN A 44 0.33 7.67 -3.22
N GLU A 45 1.09 6.62 -3.51
CA GLU A 45 1.58 6.36 -4.87
C GLU A 45 0.42 6.24 -5.88
N ALA A 46 -0.64 5.52 -5.54
CA ALA A 46 -1.83 5.39 -6.39
C ALA A 46 -2.51 6.76 -6.65
N ARG A 47 -2.67 7.60 -5.62
CA ARG A 47 -3.24 8.95 -5.78
C ARG A 47 -2.38 9.82 -6.69
N ASN A 48 -1.06 9.73 -6.57
CA ASN A 48 -0.15 10.46 -7.44
C ASN A 48 -0.28 10.01 -8.90
N LEU A 49 -0.39 8.70 -9.15
CA LEU A 49 -0.65 8.16 -10.49
C LEU A 49 -1.99 8.63 -11.05
N GLU A 50 -3.07 8.63 -10.26
CA GLU A 50 -4.38 9.13 -10.69
C GLU A 50 -4.32 10.62 -11.05
N TYR A 51 -3.61 11.43 -10.25
CA TYR A 51 -3.40 12.84 -10.54
C TYR A 51 -2.62 13.05 -11.84
N SER A 52 -1.53 12.31 -12.04
CA SER A 52 -0.76 12.35 -13.29
C SER A 52 -1.60 11.92 -14.49
N ALA A 53 -2.39 10.86 -14.37
CA ALA A 53 -3.32 10.41 -15.42
C ALA A 53 -4.34 11.50 -15.78
N TRP A 54 -4.87 12.21 -14.78
CA TRP A 54 -5.79 13.34 -15.01
C TRP A 54 -5.12 14.47 -15.80
N GLN A 55 -3.87 14.82 -15.47
CA GLN A 55 -3.10 15.82 -16.22
C GLN A 55 -2.90 15.41 -17.69
N LEU A 56 -2.57 14.14 -17.94
CA LEU A 56 -2.42 13.63 -19.31
C LEU A 56 -3.73 13.72 -20.12
N VAL A 57 -4.87 13.38 -19.50
CA VAL A 57 -6.18 13.52 -20.15
C VAL A 57 -6.50 14.99 -20.46
N LYS A 58 -6.15 15.90 -19.55
CA LYS A 58 -6.30 17.34 -19.78
C LYS A 58 -5.46 17.79 -20.98
N SER A 59 -4.18 17.44 -21.04
CA SER A 59 -3.30 17.76 -22.16
C SER A 59 -3.78 17.13 -23.48
N ALA A 60 -4.31 15.91 -23.46
CA ALA A 60 -4.92 15.29 -24.64
C ALA A 60 -6.11 16.09 -25.17
N THR A 61 -6.96 16.59 -24.26
CA THR A 61 -8.13 17.42 -24.60
C THR A 61 -7.69 18.77 -25.20
N GLU A 62 -6.62 19.36 -24.67
CA GLU A 62 -6.03 20.59 -25.21
C GLU A 62 -5.49 20.37 -26.64
N LEU A 63 -4.78 19.26 -26.88
CA LEU A 63 -4.31 18.88 -28.21
C LEU A 63 -5.44 18.63 -29.21
N GLU A 64 -6.54 17.99 -28.79
CA GLU A 64 -7.73 17.82 -29.63
C GLU A 64 -8.29 19.19 -30.04
N TYR A 65 -8.38 20.13 -29.10
CA TYR A 65 -8.84 21.50 -29.39
C TYR A 65 -7.87 22.29 -30.29
N GLU A 66 -6.56 22.06 -30.19
CA GLU A 66 -5.59 22.60 -31.14
C GLU A 66 -5.73 21.99 -32.54
N ALA A 67 -5.99 20.68 -32.62
CA ALA A 67 -6.21 19.97 -33.88
C ALA A 67 -7.40 20.54 -34.66
N TRP A 68 -8.47 20.93 -33.97
CA TRP A 68 -9.63 21.60 -34.56
C TRP A 68 -9.30 22.99 -35.15
N ARG A 69 -8.29 23.67 -34.62
CA ARG A 69 -7.88 25.02 -35.03
C ARG A 69 -6.77 25.04 -36.08
N ALA A 70 -6.09 23.92 -36.28
CA ALA A 70 -4.97 23.77 -37.22
C ALA A 70 -5.16 22.52 -38.11
N PRO A 71 -6.00 22.59 -39.15
CA PRO A 71 -6.33 21.45 -40.03
C PRO A 71 -5.09 20.78 -40.65
N GLU A 72 -4.04 21.55 -40.93
CA GLU A 72 -2.79 21.07 -41.50
C GLU A 72 -1.96 20.19 -40.56
N LYS A 73 -2.21 20.24 -39.25
CA LYS A 73 -1.56 19.41 -38.22
C LYS A 73 -2.52 18.44 -37.53
N GLN A 74 -3.78 18.38 -37.97
CA GLN A 74 -4.85 17.70 -37.26
C GLN A 74 -4.51 16.24 -36.92
N SER A 75 -4.04 15.47 -37.90
CA SER A 75 -3.72 14.05 -37.71
C SER A 75 -2.60 13.83 -36.68
N GLU A 76 -1.55 14.64 -36.70
CA GLU A 76 -0.43 14.53 -35.74
C GLU A 76 -0.89 14.85 -34.32
N LEU A 77 -1.68 15.91 -34.15
CA LEU A 77 -2.19 16.34 -32.85
C LEU A 77 -3.18 15.32 -32.26
N LEU A 78 -4.09 14.77 -33.07
CA LEU A 78 -5.01 13.73 -32.64
C LEU A 78 -4.29 12.41 -32.29
N LEU A 79 -3.22 12.07 -33.00
CA LEU A 79 -2.38 10.92 -32.65
C LEU A 79 -1.74 11.11 -31.28
N LYS A 80 -1.09 12.26 -31.03
CA LYS A 80 -0.50 12.59 -29.72
C LYS A 80 -1.55 12.57 -28.59
N ALA A 81 -2.74 13.12 -28.84
CA ALA A 81 -3.84 13.08 -27.86
C ALA A 81 -4.24 11.63 -27.51
N THR A 82 -4.29 10.76 -28.51
CA THR A 82 -4.59 9.33 -28.33
C THR A 82 -3.50 8.63 -27.51
N GLU A 83 -2.23 8.91 -27.79
CA GLU A 83 -1.09 8.37 -27.03
C GLU A 83 -1.14 8.80 -25.56
N LEU A 84 -1.43 10.08 -25.28
CA LEU A 84 -1.58 10.59 -23.92
C LEU A 84 -2.73 9.93 -23.16
N ARG A 85 -3.88 9.70 -23.82
CA ARG A 85 -5.01 8.95 -23.22
C ARG A 85 -4.62 7.52 -22.88
N SER A 86 -3.92 6.84 -23.80
CA SER A 86 -3.43 5.47 -23.56
C SER A 86 -2.45 5.41 -22.38
N ALA A 87 -1.57 6.39 -22.25
CA ALA A 87 -0.67 6.49 -21.11
C ALA A 87 -1.44 6.75 -19.80
N ALA A 88 -2.44 7.63 -19.82
CA ALA A 88 -3.30 7.89 -18.66
C ALA A 88 -4.06 6.64 -18.20
N ASP A 89 -4.59 5.84 -19.13
CA ASP A 89 -5.30 4.60 -18.79
C ASP A 89 -4.36 3.55 -18.20
N THR A 90 -3.11 3.48 -18.69
CA THR A 90 -2.06 2.64 -18.10
C THR A 90 -1.76 3.05 -16.65
N MET A 91 -1.61 4.36 -16.39
CA MET A 91 -1.38 4.87 -15.03
C MET A 91 -2.55 4.59 -14.08
N LYS A 92 -3.80 4.68 -14.57
CA LYS A 92 -4.98 4.31 -13.77
C LYS A 92 -5.00 2.83 -13.42
N ALA A 93 -4.64 1.96 -14.36
CA ALA A 93 -4.54 0.53 -14.09
C ALA A 93 -3.47 0.23 -13.02
N GLU A 94 -2.30 0.87 -13.13
CA GLU A 94 -1.25 0.74 -12.11
C GLU A 94 -1.70 1.25 -10.73
N ALA A 95 -2.43 2.38 -10.69
CA ALA A 95 -3.00 2.89 -9.45
C ALA A 95 -3.96 1.90 -8.79
N GLN A 96 -4.84 1.25 -9.58
CA GLN A 96 -5.77 0.23 -9.10
C GLN A 96 -5.03 -0.99 -8.52
N ASP A 97 -3.97 -1.45 -9.19
CA ASP A 97 -3.16 -2.57 -8.70
C ASP A 97 -2.45 -2.25 -7.38
N LYS A 98 -1.93 -1.03 -7.24
CA LYS A 98 -1.35 -0.55 -5.98
C LYS A 98 -2.38 -0.49 -4.86
N LEU A 99 -3.58 0.04 -5.14
CA LEU A 99 -4.68 0.06 -4.16
C LEU A 99 -5.04 -1.35 -3.72
N LYS A 100 -5.23 -2.28 -4.65
CA LYS A 100 -5.50 -3.69 -4.33
C LYS A 100 -4.44 -4.28 -3.41
N THR A 101 -3.16 -4.05 -3.72
CA THR A 101 -2.04 -4.50 -2.89
C THR A 101 -2.10 -3.87 -1.49
N ALA A 102 -2.41 -2.59 -1.38
CA ALA A 102 -2.57 -1.91 -0.09
C ALA A 102 -3.70 -2.50 0.76
N TRP A 103 -4.83 -2.84 0.14
CA TRP A 103 -5.94 -3.53 0.80
C TRP A 103 -5.52 -4.90 1.33
N ASP A 104 -4.80 -5.69 0.52
CA ASP A 104 -4.30 -7.00 0.92
C ASP A 104 -3.32 -6.92 2.10
N LEU A 105 -2.43 -5.91 2.12
CA LEU A 105 -1.52 -5.66 3.23
C LEU A 105 -2.25 -5.23 4.50
N THR A 106 -3.26 -4.36 4.37
CA THR A 106 -4.09 -3.94 5.52
C THR A 106 -4.82 -5.13 6.13
N ARG A 107 -5.38 -5.99 5.28
CA ARG A 107 -6.03 -7.22 5.72
C ARG A 107 -5.07 -8.15 6.47
N GLN A 108 -3.86 -8.34 5.96
CA GLN A 108 -2.84 -9.14 6.64
C GLN A 108 -2.47 -8.57 8.01
N ALA A 109 -2.34 -7.24 8.12
CA ALA A 109 -2.11 -6.58 9.40
C ALA A 109 -3.25 -6.82 10.40
N ASP A 110 -4.50 -6.69 9.96
CA ASP A 110 -5.69 -6.95 10.79
C ASP A 110 -5.76 -8.41 11.25
N GLU A 111 -5.44 -9.37 10.38
CA GLU A 111 -5.40 -10.80 10.71
C GLU A 111 -4.33 -11.12 11.75
N MET A 112 -3.15 -10.49 11.65
CA MET A 112 -2.11 -10.61 12.67
C MET A 112 -2.53 -10.03 14.01
N GLU A 113 -3.12 -8.83 14.02
CA GLU A 113 -3.62 -8.22 15.26
C GLU A 113 -4.72 -9.05 15.94
N ARG A 114 -5.60 -9.70 15.16
CA ARG A 114 -6.59 -10.64 15.72
C ARG A 114 -5.93 -11.85 16.37
N SER A 115 -4.87 -12.41 15.76
CA SER A 115 -4.13 -13.53 16.36
C SER A 115 -3.45 -13.19 17.68
N LEU A 116 -3.19 -11.91 17.95
CA LEU A 116 -2.64 -11.43 19.22
C LEU A 116 -3.71 -11.24 20.31
N ASN A 117 -4.95 -10.96 19.92
CA ASN A 117 -6.04 -10.60 20.82
C ASN A 117 -7.06 -11.72 21.08
N GLY A 118 -6.97 -12.84 20.34
CA GLY A 118 -7.86 -14.00 20.48
C GLY A 118 -7.17 -15.22 21.08
#